data_AF-A0A352KNG1-F1
#
_entry.id   AF-A0A352KNG1-F1
#
_cell.length_a   1.000
_cell.length_b   1.000
_cell.length_c   1.000
_cell.angle_alpha   90.00
_cell.angle_beta   90.00
_cell.angle_gamma   90.00
#
_symmetry.space_group_name_H-M   'P 1'
#
loop_
_entity.id
_entity.type
_entity.pdbx_description
1 polymer ?
#
loop_
_entity_poly.entity_id
_entity_poly.type
_entity_poly.pdbx_seq_one_letter_code
_entity_poly.pdbx_strand_id
1 'polypeptide(L)'
;MQIGLRVKLSLPYLLIFTLLISVGPVVQSKPNRNNSAPDFSRLVIVGDSLSAGVQNLSLNENFQPNSYAALLAQQINTPLPLPLIAAPGVPAALTLVDPGPPPVLGQEPGESPGRIDPFLQPMNISVPNLKIDEVMHYRPDCSVDQAVGGIRLVDVYTELVLGLPACVFGTPMYSEVEMAEALDPSFAIIWIGNNDSLWAAVLGETSELTRHNVFKRHYRKLVKRVRKTGAQLLIANLPDVTDIGFLIPAETVAALTGLDLSVLGPILGIEAGDFVTLFAFEAITHILSGEMQGPLTGDLVVTASEISEIQAATARFNRVVHRVAARYKIPVVDIRGLLSDLATNGIVVNGQLLTTNYLGGIFSLDGFHPTNIGHAITANEFIKTINGHYNANIPLIDLETIQ
;
A
#
# COMPACT_ATOMS: atom_id res chain seq x y z
N MET A 1 13.34 -31.43 -20.29
CA MET A 1 13.79 -30.97 -21.62
C MET A 1 14.18 -29.51 -21.46
N GLN A 2 15.49 -29.22 -21.38
CA GLN A 2 16.02 -27.87 -21.19
C GLN A 2 15.81 -27.04 -22.45
N ILE A 3 15.23 -25.84 -22.31
CA ILE A 3 15.33 -24.77 -23.30
C ILE A 3 15.84 -23.55 -22.54
N GLY A 4 17.14 -23.28 -22.67
CA GLY A 4 17.75 -22.06 -22.14
C GLY A 4 17.55 -20.90 -23.09
N LEU A 5 17.01 -19.78 -22.61
CA LEU A 5 17.04 -18.52 -23.33
C LEU A 5 18.38 -17.83 -23.09
N ARG A 6 19.26 -17.88 -24.09
CA ARG A 6 20.39 -16.95 -24.23
C ARG A 6 19.96 -15.82 -25.15
N VAL A 7 19.71 -14.64 -24.61
CA VAL A 7 19.58 -13.43 -25.43
C VAL A 7 20.99 -12.97 -25.82
N LYS A 8 21.37 -13.22 -27.09
CA LYS A 8 22.55 -12.61 -27.70
C LYS A 8 22.16 -11.22 -28.23
N LEU A 9 22.60 -10.16 -27.55
CA LEU A 9 22.59 -8.80 -28.09
C LEU A 9 23.94 -8.53 -28.76
N SER A 10 23.94 -8.38 -30.09
CA SER A 10 25.10 -7.93 -30.87
C SER A 10 25.08 -6.41 -30.99
N LEU A 11 26.03 -5.73 -30.35
CA LEU A 11 26.29 -4.29 -30.49
C LEU A 11 27.17 -4.02 -31.73
N PRO A 12 26.83 -3.04 -32.59
CA PRO A 12 27.82 -2.29 -33.34
C PRO A 12 28.05 -0.92 -32.70
N TYR A 13 29.32 -0.69 -32.36
CA TYR A 13 30.03 0.57 -32.11
C TYR A 13 29.25 1.90 -32.24
N LEU A 14 29.15 2.64 -31.12
CA LEU A 14 28.90 4.08 -31.12
C LEU A 14 30.03 4.79 -30.36
N LEU A 15 30.82 5.60 -31.08
CA LEU A 15 31.83 6.50 -30.52
C LEU A 15 31.12 7.62 -29.73
N ILE A 16 31.43 7.75 -28.43
CA ILE A 16 30.99 8.88 -27.60
C ILE A 16 32.15 9.87 -27.48
N PHE A 17 31.96 11.08 -28.00
CA PHE A 17 32.80 12.24 -27.72
C PHE A 17 32.38 12.84 -26.37
N THR A 18 33.25 12.79 -25.37
CA THR A 18 33.06 13.47 -24.08
C THR A 18 33.49 14.93 -24.19
N LEU A 19 32.54 15.87 -24.08
CA LEU A 19 32.82 17.28 -23.80
C LEU A 19 32.45 17.57 -22.32
N LEU A 20 33.47 17.65 -21.47
CA LEU A 20 33.33 18.05 -20.06
C LEU A 20 33.20 19.56 -19.96
N ILE A 21 31.99 20.05 -19.67
CA ILE A 21 31.77 21.41 -19.15
C ILE A 21 31.44 21.26 -17.67
N SER A 22 32.39 21.62 -16.80
CA SER A 22 32.17 21.70 -15.36
C SER A 22 31.35 22.94 -15.02
N VAL A 23 30.06 22.76 -14.75
CA VAL A 23 29.26 23.77 -14.03
C VAL A 23 29.28 23.38 -12.56
N GLY A 24 29.94 24.19 -11.72
CA GLY A 24 29.90 24.00 -10.27
C GLY A 24 28.47 24.13 -9.72
N PRO A 25 28.14 23.48 -8.59
CA PRO A 25 26.80 23.51 -8.05
C PRO A 25 26.45 24.92 -7.59
N VAL A 26 25.49 25.56 -8.27
CA VAL A 26 24.82 26.75 -7.76
C VAL A 26 23.90 26.29 -6.64
N VAL A 27 24.31 26.49 -5.40
CA VAL A 27 23.43 26.35 -4.24
C VAL A 27 22.49 27.55 -4.21
N GLN A 28 21.40 27.48 -4.97
CA GLN A 28 20.27 28.39 -4.77
C GLN A 28 19.57 28.00 -3.47
N SER A 29 19.47 28.95 -2.54
CA SER A 29 18.64 28.78 -1.36
C SER A 29 17.18 28.71 -1.79
N LYS A 30 16.56 27.52 -1.71
CA LYS A 30 15.14 27.35 -2.01
C LYS A 30 14.31 28.16 -0.98
N PRO A 31 13.36 29.00 -1.41
CA PRO A 31 12.53 29.80 -0.50
C PRO A 31 11.70 28.91 0.41
N ASN A 32 11.37 29.40 1.60
CA ASN A 32 10.60 28.68 2.62
C ASN A 32 9.12 28.62 2.20
N ARG A 33 8.67 27.50 1.61
CA ARG A 33 7.36 27.30 0.91
C ARG A 33 6.14 27.02 1.81
N ASN A 34 6.24 27.26 3.12
CA ASN A 34 5.14 26.98 4.03
C ASN A 34 4.06 28.07 3.88
N ASN A 35 2.93 27.71 3.24
CA ASN A 35 1.77 28.53 2.85
C ASN A 35 1.82 29.20 1.45
N SER A 36 2.76 28.84 0.58
CA SER A 36 2.64 29.16 -0.85
C SER A 36 1.77 28.13 -1.56
N ALA A 37 1.18 28.50 -2.71
CA ALA A 37 0.54 27.56 -3.61
C ALA A 37 1.45 26.32 -3.84
N PRO A 38 0.87 25.11 -3.94
CA PRO A 38 1.67 23.91 -4.05
C PRO A 38 2.32 23.82 -5.43
N ASP A 39 3.59 23.41 -5.47
CA ASP A 39 4.36 23.18 -6.69
C ASP A 39 4.42 21.68 -6.99
N PHE A 40 3.51 21.20 -7.83
CA PHE A 40 3.41 19.79 -8.21
C PHE A 40 4.29 19.40 -9.39
N SER A 41 5.14 20.30 -9.92
CA SER A 41 5.94 20.03 -11.13
C SER A 41 6.75 18.73 -11.10
N ARG A 42 7.10 18.26 -9.90
CA ARG A 42 7.81 17.02 -9.63
C ARG A 42 7.23 16.36 -8.38
N LEU A 43 6.04 15.78 -8.55
CA LEU A 43 5.36 14.98 -7.54
C LEU A 43 6.04 13.62 -7.36
N VAL A 44 6.48 13.30 -6.15
CA VAL A 44 7.02 11.98 -5.78
C VAL A 44 6.18 11.34 -4.69
N ILE A 45 5.88 10.06 -4.82
CA ILE A 45 5.10 9.29 -3.83
C ILE A 45 6.01 8.29 -3.16
N VAL A 46 6.05 8.34 -1.83
CA VAL A 46 6.75 7.39 -0.95
C VAL A 46 5.70 6.68 -0.11
N GLY A 47 5.68 5.36 -0.12
CA GLY A 47 4.66 4.59 0.57
C GLY A 47 4.75 3.08 0.36
N ASP A 48 3.68 2.41 0.75
CA ASP A 48 3.51 0.97 0.63
C ASP A 48 2.52 0.60 -0.50
N SER A 49 1.91 -0.58 -0.40
CA SER A 49 1.01 -1.15 -1.41
C SER A 49 -0.21 -0.27 -1.70
N LEU A 50 -0.72 0.47 -0.71
CA LEU A 50 -1.84 1.40 -0.89
C LEU A 50 -1.49 2.54 -1.84
N SER A 51 -0.26 3.02 -1.74
CA SER A 51 0.27 4.08 -2.62
C SER A 51 0.68 3.54 -3.99
N ALA A 52 1.17 2.29 -4.03
CA ALA A 52 1.55 1.62 -5.27
C ALA A 52 0.36 1.28 -6.17
N GLY A 53 -0.85 1.16 -5.60
CA GLY A 53 -2.06 0.78 -6.33
C GLY A 53 -2.28 -0.71 -6.44
N VAL A 54 -1.87 -1.46 -5.41
CA VAL A 54 -2.20 -2.88 -5.31
C VAL A 54 -3.71 -3.00 -5.11
N GLN A 55 -4.34 -3.92 -5.85
CA GLN A 55 -5.71 -4.37 -5.63
C GLN A 55 -5.76 -5.88 -5.88
N ASN A 56 -6.71 -6.58 -5.26
CA ASN A 56 -6.86 -8.03 -5.43
C ASN A 56 -5.54 -8.77 -5.21
N LEU A 57 -4.80 -8.38 -4.17
CA LEU A 57 -3.49 -8.87 -3.76
C LEU A 57 -2.37 -8.70 -4.80
N SER A 58 -2.56 -7.91 -5.85
CA SER A 58 -1.64 -7.83 -6.99
C SER A 58 -1.23 -6.42 -7.35
N LEU A 59 0.07 -6.23 -7.60
CA LEU A 59 0.56 -5.06 -8.32
C LEU A 59 0.43 -5.33 -9.82
N ASN A 60 -0.49 -4.63 -10.46
CA ASN A 60 -0.95 -4.93 -11.82
C ASN A 60 -1.32 -3.62 -12.57
N GLU A 61 -0.99 -3.56 -13.85
CA GLU A 61 -1.24 -2.43 -14.75
C GLU A 61 -2.71 -2.00 -14.82
N ASN A 62 -3.64 -2.91 -14.58
CA ASN A 62 -5.08 -2.63 -14.57
C ASN A 62 -5.53 -1.90 -13.29
N PHE A 63 -4.72 -1.94 -12.22
CA PHE A 63 -5.06 -1.39 -10.90
C PHE A 63 -4.23 -0.16 -10.54
N GLN A 64 -2.94 -0.14 -10.89
CA GLN A 64 -2.02 0.94 -10.53
C GLN A 64 -2.49 2.35 -10.99
N PRO A 65 -3.05 2.52 -12.21
CA PRO A 65 -3.61 3.81 -12.66
C PRO A 65 -4.81 4.30 -11.84
N ASN A 66 -5.49 3.39 -11.13
CA ASN A 66 -6.63 3.70 -10.27
C ASN A 66 -6.23 3.94 -8.81
N SER A 67 -4.92 3.90 -8.49
CA SER A 67 -4.44 4.22 -7.15
C SER A 67 -4.80 5.65 -6.75
N TYR A 68 -4.97 5.90 -5.45
CA TYR A 68 -5.29 7.25 -4.96
C TYR A 68 -4.25 8.28 -5.42
N ALA A 69 -2.99 7.86 -5.52
CA ALA A 69 -1.88 8.71 -5.94
C ALA A 69 -1.95 9.06 -7.44
N ALA A 70 -2.28 8.08 -8.28
CA ALA A 70 -2.47 8.30 -9.72
C ALA A 70 -3.72 9.15 -10.00
N LEU A 71 -4.83 8.88 -9.32
CA LEU A 71 -6.06 9.66 -9.42
C LEU A 71 -5.86 11.11 -8.95
N LEU A 72 -5.15 11.31 -7.83
CA LEU A 72 -4.75 12.65 -7.39
C LEU A 72 -3.89 13.34 -8.46
N ALA A 73 -2.87 12.66 -8.99
CA ALA A 73 -1.99 13.21 -10.02
C ALA A 73 -2.75 13.63 -11.29
N GLN A 74 -3.73 12.84 -11.70
CA GLN A 74 -4.66 13.18 -12.78
C GLN A 74 -5.48 14.43 -12.44
N GLN A 75 -6.04 14.52 -11.24
CA GLN A 75 -6.88 15.63 -10.82
C GLN A 75 -6.11 16.96 -10.69
N ILE A 76 -4.82 16.90 -10.35
CA ILE A 76 -3.91 18.07 -10.35
C ILE A 76 -3.26 18.35 -11.72
N ASN A 77 -3.53 17.51 -12.73
CA ASN A 77 -2.91 17.57 -14.06
C ASN A 77 -1.37 17.54 -14.02
N THR A 78 -0.80 16.62 -13.25
CA THR A 78 0.65 16.42 -13.13
C THR A 78 1.02 15.01 -13.59
N PRO A 79 2.05 14.84 -14.45
CA PRO A 79 2.53 13.52 -14.80
C PRO A 79 3.04 12.76 -13.57
N LEU A 80 2.53 11.54 -13.37
CA LEU A 80 3.04 10.60 -12.38
C LEU A 80 3.43 9.29 -13.08
N PRO A 81 4.66 9.17 -13.61
CA PRO A 81 5.18 7.91 -14.12
C PRO A 81 5.03 6.77 -13.09
N LEU A 82 4.30 5.72 -13.47
CA LEU A 82 4.07 4.53 -12.66
C LEU A 82 4.96 3.37 -13.14
N PRO A 83 5.46 2.52 -12.24
CA PRO A 83 6.13 1.28 -12.61
C PRO A 83 5.07 0.22 -12.94
N LEU A 84 4.39 0.37 -14.08
CA LEU A 84 3.29 -0.53 -14.47
C LEU A 84 3.80 -1.98 -14.64
N ILE A 85 3.13 -2.91 -13.96
CA ILE A 85 3.44 -4.34 -13.98
C ILE A 85 2.43 -5.03 -14.88
N ALA A 86 2.91 -5.68 -15.94
CA ALA A 86 2.05 -6.33 -16.92
C ALA A 86 1.17 -7.41 -16.28
N ALA A 87 -0.07 -7.54 -16.75
CA ALA A 87 -0.99 -8.59 -16.34
C ALA A 87 -0.36 -10.00 -16.50
N PRO A 88 -0.69 -10.97 -15.62
CA PRO A 88 -1.66 -10.91 -14.52
C PRO A 88 -1.19 -10.19 -13.24
N GLY A 89 -0.04 -9.52 -13.29
CA GLY A 89 0.53 -8.79 -12.16
C GLY A 89 1.39 -9.67 -11.24
N VAL A 90 1.88 -9.07 -10.16
CA VAL A 90 2.73 -9.76 -9.18
C VAL A 90 2.19 -9.60 -7.75
N PRO A 91 1.83 -10.70 -7.06
CA PRO A 91 1.47 -12.01 -7.65
C PRO A 91 0.29 -11.86 -8.64
N ALA A 92 -0.11 -12.94 -9.32
CA ALA A 92 -1.30 -12.89 -10.17
C ALA A 92 -2.55 -12.43 -9.38
N ALA A 93 -3.34 -11.54 -9.96
CA ALA A 93 -4.50 -10.94 -9.30
C ALA A 93 -5.53 -11.98 -8.85
N LEU A 94 -6.11 -11.78 -7.66
CA LEU A 94 -7.25 -12.55 -7.21
C LEU A 94 -8.46 -12.30 -8.12
N THR A 95 -9.23 -13.34 -8.37
CA THR A 95 -10.50 -13.28 -9.11
C THR A 95 -11.62 -13.86 -8.26
N LEU A 96 -12.84 -13.34 -8.41
CA LEU A 96 -14.02 -13.90 -7.75
C LEU A 96 -14.61 -14.99 -8.63
N VAL A 97 -14.58 -16.24 -8.17
CA VAL A 97 -15.14 -17.40 -8.88
C VAL A 97 -16.61 -17.59 -8.51
N ASP A 98 -16.92 -17.50 -7.21
CA ASP A 98 -18.27 -17.58 -6.67
C ASP A 98 -18.41 -16.55 -5.54
N PRO A 99 -19.45 -15.68 -5.53
CA PRO A 99 -19.69 -14.75 -4.42
C PRO A 99 -20.05 -15.41 -3.08
N GLY A 100 -20.38 -16.71 -3.06
CA GLY A 100 -20.60 -17.48 -1.84
C GLY A 100 -22.05 -17.46 -1.33
N PRO A 101 -22.30 -17.83 -0.05
CA PRO A 101 -21.33 -17.94 1.06
C PRO A 101 -20.71 -19.35 1.31
N PRO A 102 -19.40 -19.46 1.66
CA PRO A 102 -18.37 -18.41 1.61
C PRO A 102 -17.92 -18.14 0.15
N PRO A 103 -17.40 -16.94 -0.16
CA PRO A 103 -16.89 -16.65 -1.50
C PRO A 103 -15.70 -17.54 -1.86
N VAL A 104 -15.65 -17.95 -3.11
CA VAL A 104 -14.56 -18.74 -3.69
C VAL A 104 -13.71 -17.81 -4.55
N LEU A 105 -12.43 -17.71 -4.20
CA LEU A 105 -11.45 -16.92 -4.93
C LEU A 105 -10.61 -17.82 -5.84
N GLY A 106 -10.28 -17.29 -7.01
CA GLY A 106 -9.27 -17.83 -7.92
C GLY A 106 -8.12 -16.84 -8.10
N GLN A 107 -7.25 -17.15 -9.04
CA GLN A 107 -6.21 -16.24 -9.52
C GLN A 107 -6.32 -16.09 -11.03
N GLU A 108 -5.97 -14.91 -11.53
CA GLU A 108 -5.81 -14.68 -12.96
C GLU A 108 -4.71 -15.62 -13.51
N PRO A 109 -4.96 -16.34 -14.62
CA PRO A 109 -4.01 -17.34 -15.10
C PRO A 109 -2.75 -16.71 -15.71
N GLY A 110 -1.61 -17.39 -15.55
CA GLY A 110 -0.33 -17.04 -16.17
C GLY A 110 0.68 -16.42 -15.20
N GLU A 111 1.77 -15.89 -15.76
CA GLU A 111 2.84 -15.21 -15.02
C GLU A 111 3.09 -13.84 -15.65
N SER A 112 3.29 -12.83 -14.82
CA SER A 112 3.63 -11.50 -15.31
C SER A 112 5.03 -11.50 -15.91
N PRO A 113 5.24 -10.89 -17.10
CA PRO A 113 6.58 -10.64 -17.63
C PRO A 113 7.33 -9.54 -16.86
N GLY A 114 6.73 -8.98 -15.79
CA GLY A 114 7.28 -7.91 -14.98
C GLY A 114 6.86 -6.53 -15.49
N ARG A 115 7.78 -5.57 -15.44
CA ARG A 115 7.49 -4.18 -15.75
C ARG A 115 7.30 -3.97 -17.26
N ILE A 116 6.22 -3.28 -17.65
CA ILE A 116 5.88 -3.00 -19.06
C ILE A 116 6.98 -2.20 -19.74
N ASP A 117 7.38 -1.10 -19.10
CA ASP A 117 8.51 -0.27 -19.53
C ASP A 117 9.62 -0.35 -18.48
N PRO A 118 10.63 -1.22 -18.66
CA PRO A 118 11.75 -1.35 -17.75
C PRO A 118 12.73 -0.18 -17.82
N PHE A 119 12.57 0.75 -18.78
CA PHE A 119 13.44 1.92 -18.97
C PHE A 119 12.87 3.20 -18.33
N LEU A 120 11.58 3.20 -18.01
CA LEU A 120 10.91 4.32 -17.35
C LEU A 120 11.45 4.51 -15.92
N GLN A 121 11.76 5.74 -15.51
CA GLN A 121 11.97 6.08 -14.10
C GLN A 121 10.61 6.43 -13.47
N PRO A 122 10.10 5.66 -12.49
CA PRO A 122 8.83 5.97 -11.86
C PRO A 122 8.99 7.15 -10.88
N MET A 123 7.90 7.90 -10.70
CA MET A 123 7.77 8.95 -9.68
C MET A 123 6.85 8.52 -8.54
N ASN A 124 6.01 7.50 -8.76
CA ASN A 124 5.46 6.71 -7.68
C ASN A 124 6.44 5.57 -7.36
N ILE A 125 7.21 5.74 -6.29
CA ILE A 125 8.27 4.81 -5.89
C ILE A 125 7.85 3.96 -4.68
N SER A 126 6.54 3.90 -4.41
CA SER A 126 5.96 3.13 -3.32
C SER A 126 6.18 1.65 -3.53
N VAL A 127 6.75 0.97 -2.52
CA VAL A 127 7.08 -0.45 -2.60
C VAL A 127 6.15 -1.24 -1.69
N PRO A 128 5.29 -2.12 -2.25
CA PRO A 128 4.44 -2.99 -1.45
C PRO A 128 5.22 -3.78 -0.39
N ASN A 129 4.56 -4.06 0.74
CA ASN A 129 5.07 -4.78 1.91
C ASN A 129 6.17 -4.11 2.75
N LEU A 130 6.78 -2.99 2.32
CA LEU A 130 7.78 -2.33 3.17
C LEU A 130 7.18 -1.85 4.50
N LYS A 131 7.91 -2.11 5.58
CA LYS A 131 7.75 -1.41 6.87
C LYS A 131 8.65 -0.17 6.91
N ILE A 132 8.41 0.74 7.85
CA ILE A 132 9.13 2.03 7.94
C ILE A 132 10.65 1.92 8.09
N ASP A 133 11.16 0.82 8.63
CA ASP A 133 12.59 0.58 8.75
C ASP A 133 13.22 0.20 7.42
N GLU A 134 12.56 -0.66 6.65
CA GLU A 134 13.02 -1.11 5.34
C GLU A 134 13.09 0.05 4.33
N VAL A 135 12.17 1.02 4.38
CA VAL A 135 12.24 2.27 3.57
C VAL A 135 13.60 2.97 3.67
N MET A 136 14.30 2.83 4.79
CA MET A 136 15.56 3.51 5.03
C MET A 136 16.77 2.85 4.35
N HIS A 137 16.72 1.54 4.11
CA HIS A 137 17.93 0.76 3.80
C HIS A 137 17.71 -0.43 2.85
N TYR A 138 16.49 -0.87 2.63
CA TYR A 138 16.19 -1.97 1.71
C TYR A 138 16.41 -1.50 0.28
N ARG A 139 17.17 -2.26 -0.51
CA ARG A 139 17.59 -1.87 -1.86
C ARG A 139 17.48 -3.06 -2.81
N PRO A 140 17.27 -2.81 -4.10
CA PRO A 140 17.48 -3.81 -5.14
C PRO A 140 18.93 -4.34 -5.11
N ASP A 141 19.08 -5.62 -5.39
CA ASP A 141 20.34 -6.31 -5.65
C ASP A 141 20.48 -6.79 -7.12
N CYS A 142 19.46 -6.54 -7.95
CA CYS A 142 19.39 -6.92 -9.36
C CYS A 142 19.48 -8.42 -9.62
N SER A 143 19.14 -9.25 -8.63
CA SER A 143 19.31 -10.69 -8.68
C SER A 143 17.99 -11.47 -8.72
N VAL A 144 16.92 -10.89 -9.28
CA VAL A 144 15.66 -11.65 -9.52
C VAL A 144 15.85 -12.65 -10.66
N ASP A 145 16.67 -13.67 -10.40
CA ASP A 145 16.72 -14.90 -11.15
C ASP A 145 15.56 -15.78 -10.62
N GLN A 146 14.67 -16.16 -11.52
CA GLN A 146 13.49 -16.96 -11.17
C GLN A 146 13.90 -18.30 -10.57
N ALA A 147 13.62 -18.51 -9.28
CA ALA A 147 13.60 -19.84 -8.69
C ALA A 147 12.68 -19.92 -7.46
N VAL A 148 11.54 -20.60 -7.64
CA VAL A 148 10.97 -21.62 -6.74
C VAL A 148 10.96 -21.31 -5.23
N GLY A 149 9.77 -21.04 -4.68
CA GLY A 149 9.42 -21.31 -3.28
C GLY A 149 10.43 -20.83 -2.22
N GLY A 150 10.62 -19.51 -2.10
CA GLY A 150 11.52 -18.94 -1.09
C GLY A 150 11.82 -17.45 -1.20
N ILE A 151 11.43 -16.79 -2.31
CA ILE A 151 11.60 -15.34 -2.49
C ILE A 151 10.53 -14.60 -1.69
N ARG A 152 10.92 -13.61 -0.87
CA ARG A 152 9.95 -12.73 -0.21
C ARG A 152 9.35 -11.81 -1.29
N LEU A 153 8.02 -11.66 -1.32
CA LEU A 153 7.37 -10.76 -2.30
C LEU A 153 7.93 -9.33 -2.28
N VAL A 154 8.36 -8.85 -1.12
CA VAL A 154 9.01 -7.54 -0.97
C VAL A 154 10.30 -7.39 -1.79
N ASP A 155 11.02 -8.48 -2.05
CA ASP A 155 12.24 -8.48 -2.86
C ASP A 155 11.86 -8.20 -4.31
N VAL A 156 10.86 -8.92 -4.80
CA VAL A 156 10.32 -8.76 -6.15
C VAL A 156 9.78 -7.33 -6.36
N TYR A 157 9.02 -6.81 -5.39
CA TYR A 157 8.50 -5.45 -5.46
C TYR A 157 9.61 -4.40 -5.44
N THR A 158 10.61 -4.57 -4.59
CA THR A 158 11.76 -3.65 -4.51
C THR A 158 12.49 -3.58 -5.84
N GLU A 159 12.64 -4.71 -6.51
CA GLU A 159 13.31 -4.83 -7.81
C GLU A 159 12.51 -4.19 -8.94
N LEU A 160 11.21 -4.51 -9.03
CA LEU A 160 10.33 -3.98 -10.07
C LEU A 160 10.12 -2.46 -9.95
N VAL A 161 10.07 -1.94 -8.72
CA VAL A 161 9.78 -0.52 -8.45
C VAL A 161 11.05 0.34 -8.40
N LEU A 162 12.08 -0.09 -7.65
CA LEU A 162 13.29 0.70 -7.40
C LEU A 162 14.50 0.23 -8.22
N GLY A 163 14.52 -1.04 -8.65
CA GLY A 163 15.65 -1.63 -9.38
C GLY A 163 15.71 -1.19 -10.84
N LEU A 164 14.56 -0.97 -11.49
CA LEU A 164 14.50 -0.55 -12.89
C LEU A 164 14.35 0.97 -13.05
N PRO A 165 15.13 1.62 -13.94
CA PRO A 165 16.01 1.03 -14.95
C PRO A 165 17.46 0.78 -14.48
N ALA A 166 17.77 1.07 -13.22
CA ALA A 166 19.13 1.04 -12.70
C ALA A 166 19.84 -0.30 -12.88
N CYS A 167 19.12 -1.43 -12.77
CA CYS A 167 19.67 -2.77 -12.93
C CYS A 167 20.09 -3.05 -14.38
N VAL A 168 19.41 -2.43 -15.35
CA VAL A 168 19.76 -2.57 -16.77
C VAL A 168 21.02 -1.78 -17.11
N PHE A 169 21.16 -0.59 -16.52
CA PHE A 169 22.26 0.33 -16.84
C PHE A 169 23.46 0.25 -15.88
N GLY A 170 23.36 -0.55 -14.80
CA GLY A 170 24.41 -0.65 -13.79
C GLY A 170 24.63 0.65 -13.01
N THR A 171 23.57 1.42 -12.74
CA THR A 171 23.64 2.66 -11.95
C THR A 171 23.46 2.39 -10.46
N PRO A 172 23.76 3.34 -9.54
CA PRO A 172 23.57 3.13 -8.11
C PRO A 172 22.14 2.70 -7.75
N MET A 173 22.02 1.67 -6.92
CA MET A 173 20.76 1.25 -6.32
C MET A 173 20.44 2.10 -5.10
N TYR A 174 19.17 2.48 -4.99
CA TYR A 174 18.69 3.32 -3.91
C TYR A 174 17.64 2.58 -3.09
N SER A 175 17.61 2.84 -1.78
CA SER A 175 16.41 2.58 -1.00
C SER A 175 15.32 3.58 -1.36
N GLU A 176 14.07 3.32 -0.97
CA GLU A 176 12.96 4.19 -1.33
C GLU A 176 13.19 5.66 -0.92
N VAL A 177 13.71 5.91 0.28
CA VAL A 177 14.04 7.29 0.71
C VAL A 177 15.20 7.90 -0.06
N GLU A 178 16.17 7.09 -0.50
CA GLU A 178 17.31 7.57 -1.30
C GLU A 178 16.86 7.90 -2.71
N MET A 179 15.95 7.08 -3.28
CA MET A 179 15.31 7.36 -4.56
C MET A 179 14.48 8.64 -4.46
N ALA A 180 13.72 8.85 -3.38
CA ALA A 180 13.00 10.10 -3.15
C ALA A 180 13.93 11.33 -3.11
N GLU A 181 15.13 11.21 -2.54
CA GLU A 181 16.13 12.27 -2.53
C GLU A 181 16.75 12.49 -3.93
N ALA A 182 17.10 11.43 -4.65
CA ALA A 182 17.68 11.48 -5.99
C ALA A 182 16.70 12.03 -7.04
N LEU A 183 15.43 11.62 -6.91
CA LEU A 183 14.22 12.42 -7.02
C LEU A 183 14.47 13.91 -7.27
N ASP A 184 14.77 14.64 -6.18
CA ASP A 184 14.62 16.10 -5.98
C ASP A 184 13.16 16.62 -6.13
N PRO A 185 12.16 16.07 -5.41
CA PRO A 185 10.76 16.50 -5.53
C PRO A 185 10.54 17.99 -5.24
N SER A 186 9.56 18.58 -5.93
CA SER A 186 8.97 19.87 -5.54
C SER A 186 7.78 19.69 -4.58
N PHE A 187 7.08 18.56 -4.72
CA PHE A 187 6.07 18.07 -3.79
C PHE A 187 6.26 16.58 -3.54
N ALA A 188 6.12 16.11 -2.31
CA ALA A 188 6.15 14.69 -2.00
C ALA A 188 5.03 14.26 -1.06
N ILE A 189 4.45 13.11 -1.34
CA ILE A 189 3.47 12.45 -0.46
C ILE A 189 4.17 11.30 0.24
N ILE A 190 4.03 11.22 1.56
CA ILE A 190 4.57 10.14 2.38
C ILE A 190 3.42 9.45 3.12
N TRP A 191 3.04 8.26 2.66
CA TRP A 191 2.08 7.41 3.36
C TRP A 191 2.65 6.00 3.51
N ILE A 192 3.37 5.82 4.62
CA ILE A 192 4.05 4.60 4.99
C ILE A 192 3.79 4.33 6.47
N GLY A 193 3.71 3.05 6.83
CA GLY A 193 3.49 2.59 8.19
C GLY A 193 2.32 1.63 8.32
N ASN A 194 1.54 1.41 7.26
CA ASN A 194 0.37 0.53 7.32
C ASN A 194 0.83 -0.91 7.63
N ASN A 195 1.91 -1.36 6.98
CA ASN A 195 2.52 -2.68 7.22
C ASN A 195 3.15 -2.85 8.62
N ASP A 196 3.46 -1.75 9.31
CA ASP A 196 4.02 -1.79 10.67
C ASP A 196 2.99 -2.29 11.71
N SER A 197 1.70 -2.26 11.38
CA SER A 197 0.60 -2.82 12.18
C SER A 197 -0.19 -3.92 11.48
N LEU A 198 -0.35 -3.85 10.16
CA LEU A 198 -1.19 -4.78 9.39
C LEU A 198 -0.76 -6.23 9.55
N TRP A 199 0.54 -6.54 9.45
CA TRP A 199 1.01 -7.92 9.49
C TRP A 199 0.74 -8.64 10.81
N ALA A 200 0.70 -7.90 11.92
CA ALA A 200 0.31 -8.48 13.20
C ALA A 200 -1.16 -8.92 13.22
N ALA A 201 -2.04 -8.19 12.53
CA ALA A 201 -3.44 -8.57 12.38
C ALA A 201 -3.62 -9.69 11.35
N VAL A 202 -2.90 -9.64 10.22
CA VAL A 202 -3.00 -10.67 9.17
C VAL A 202 -2.53 -12.04 9.66
N LEU A 203 -1.48 -12.06 10.49
CA LEU A 203 -0.85 -13.29 10.98
C LEU A 203 -1.32 -13.72 12.37
N GLY A 204 -2.18 -12.93 13.03
CA GLY A 204 -2.57 -13.19 14.43
C GLY A 204 -1.36 -13.24 15.38
N GLU A 205 -0.37 -12.37 15.18
CA GLU A 205 0.91 -12.44 15.88
C GLU A 205 1.45 -11.05 16.21
N THR A 206 1.33 -10.62 17.48
CA THR A 206 1.69 -9.25 17.89
C THR A 206 3.19 -8.98 17.84
N SER A 207 4.04 -10.02 17.76
CA SER A 207 5.48 -9.84 17.55
C SER A 207 5.83 -9.25 16.18
N GLU A 208 4.91 -9.27 15.21
CA GLU A 208 5.06 -8.62 13.91
C GLU A 208 4.93 -7.09 13.96
N LEU A 209 4.45 -6.53 15.07
CA LEU A 209 4.37 -5.09 15.28
C LEU A 209 5.77 -4.44 15.28
N THR A 210 5.93 -3.38 14.50
CA THR A 210 7.18 -2.61 14.58
C THR A 210 7.32 -1.98 15.97
N ARG A 211 8.49 -2.18 16.60
CA ARG A 211 8.75 -1.59 17.92
C ARG A 211 8.63 -0.07 17.86
N HIS A 212 7.86 0.53 18.79
CA HIS A 212 7.57 1.97 18.79
C HIS A 212 8.80 2.89 18.65
N ASN A 213 9.92 2.53 19.29
CA ASN A 213 11.17 3.29 19.20
C ASN A 213 11.81 3.23 17.80
N VAL A 214 11.70 2.09 17.09
CA VAL A 214 12.14 1.91 15.71
C VAL A 214 11.28 2.77 14.79
N PHE A 215 9.95 2.63 14.85
CA PHE A 215 9.01 3.44 14.08
C PHE A 215 9.27 4.93 14.27
N LYS A 216 9.32 5.38 15.54
CA LYS A 216 9.59 6.78 15.89
C LYS A 216 10.90 7.29 15.29
N ARG A 217 11.98 6.50 15.36
CA ARG A 217 13.29 6.91 14.88
C ARG A 217 13.31 7.01 13.35
N HIS A 218 12.80 5.99 12.66
CA HIS A 218 12.87 5.90 11.21
C HIS A 218 11.88 6.83 10.53
N TYR A 219 10.63 6.93 11.01
CA TYR A 219 9.66 7.90 10.48
C TYR A 219 10.16 9.35 10.58
N ARG A 220 10.76 9.72 11.73
CA ARG A 220 11.39 11.04 11.90
C ARG A 220 12.56 11.25 10.94
N LYS A 221 13.34 10.20 10.65
CA LYS A 221 14.50 10.27 9.75
C LYS A 221 14.04 10.39 8.30
N LEU A 222 13.04 9.61 7.88
CA LEU A 222 12.40 9.66 6.57
C LEU A 222 11.89 11.06 6.25
N VAL A 223 10.96 11.60 7.07
CA VAL A 223 10.39 12.93 6.82
C VAL A 223 11.48 14.01 6.83
N LYS A 224 12.48 13.91 7.73
CA LYS A 224 13.61 14.85 7.77
C LYS A 224 14.44 14.79 6.49
N ARG A 225 14.66 13.61 5.91
CA ARG A 225 15.42 13.39 4.67
C ARG A 225 14.70 13.98 3.47
N VAL A 226 13.45 13.59 3.24
CA VAL A 226 12.65 14.12 2.12
C VAL A 226 12.49 15.64 2.24
N ARG A 227 12.26 16.19 3.44
CA ARG A 227 12.19 17.65 3.64
C ARG A 227 13.48 18.38 3.25
N LYS A 228 14.66 17.75 3.33
CA LYS A 228 15.93 18.39 2.95
C LYS A 228 16.05 18.65 1.45
N THR A 229 15.26 17.98 0.61
CA THR A 229 15.20 18.29 -0.83
C THR A 229 14.55 19.65 -1.09
N GLY A 230 13.80 20.17 -0.11
CA GLY A 230 13.01 21.41 -0.23
C GLY A 230 11.59 21.19 -0.76
N ALA A 231 11.15 19.93 -0.91
CA ALA A 231 9.78 19.61 -1.28
C ALA A 231 8.76 20.12 -0.26
N GLN A 232 7.60 20.56 -0.75
CA GLN A 232 6.38 20.60 0.06
C GLN A 232 5.95 19.16 0.34
N LEU A 233 5.43 18.90 1.55
CA LEU A 233 5.15 17.53 1.99
C LEU A 233 3.71 17.38 2.39
N LEU A 234 3.11 16.25 2.05
CA LEU A 234 1.86 15.77 2.61
C LEU A 234 2.10 14.41 3.24
N ILE A 235 1.60 14.19 4.44
CA ILE A 235 1.66 12.87 5.09
C ILE A 235 0.27 12.40 5.46
N ALA A 236 0.08 11.11 5.65
CA ALA A 236 -1.18 10.54 6.10
C ALA A 236 -0.99 9.75 7.41
N ASN A 237 -2.05 9.68 8.21
CA ASN A 237 -2.10 8.79 9.37
C ASN A 237 -2.50 7.37 8.95
N LEU A 238 -2.35 6.43 9.87
CA LEU A 238 -2.59 5.00 9.66
C LEU A 238 -4.02 4.64 10.10
N PRO A 239 -4.77 3.88 9.30
CA PRO A 239 -6.11 3.43 9.66
C PRO A 239 -6.09 2.42 10.80
N ASP A 240 -7.26 2.14 11.37
CA ASP A 240 -7.43 1.00 12.25
C ASP A 240 -7.46 -0.30 11.44
N VAL A 241 -6.78 -1.34 11.93
CA VAL A 241 -6.76 -2.65 11.25
C VAL A 241 -8.07 -3.41 11.43
N THR A 242 -8.97 -2.95 12.32
CA THR A 242 -10.33 -3.51 12.44
C THR A 242 -11.33 -2.87 11.49
N ASP A 243 -10.95 -1.78 10.81
CA ASP A 243 -11.82 -1.06 9.88
C ASP A 243 -11.61 -1.52 8.42
N ILE A 244 -10.87 -2.60 8.21
CA ILE A 244 -10.68 -3.27 6.91
C ILE A 244 -11.59 -4.50 6.80
N GLY A 245 -11.89 -4.92 5.58
CA GLY A 245 -12.71 -6.11 5.32
C GLY A 245 -12.01 -7.45 5.56
N PHE A 246 -10.71 -7.47 5.88
CA PHE A 246 -9.95 -8.71 6.10
C PHE A 246 -10.24 -9.38 7.45
N LEU A 247 -10.53 -8.58 8.48
CA LEU A 247 -10.86 -9.06 9.81
C LEU A 247 -12.37 -9.05 9.98
N ILE A 248 -12.95 -10.20 10.29
CA ILE A 248 -14.39 -10.35 10.44
C ILE A 248 -14.70 -10.59 11.92
N PRO A 249 -15.51 -9.73 12.56
CA PRO A 249 -15.89 -9.93 13.96
C PRO A 249 -16.53 -11.30 14.19
N ALA A 250 -16.22 -11.96 15.31
CA ALA A 250 -16.78 -13.25 15.68
C ALA A 250 -18.32 -13.25 15.68
N GLU A 251 -18.94 -12.13 16.08
CA GLU A 251 -20.38 -11.91 16.03
C GLU A 251 -20.92 -11.91 14.60
N THR A 252 -20.16 -11.36 13.65
CA THR A 252 -20.51 -11.37 12.22
C THR A 252 -20.40 -12.80 11.66
N VAL A 253 -19.39 -13.57 12.06
CA VAL A 253 -19.29 -15.00 11.68
C VAL A 253 -20.50 -15.78 12.18
N ALA A 254 -20.86 -15.60 13.46
CA ALA A 254 -22.05 -16.22 14.04
C ALA A 254 -23.31 -15.89 13.23
N ALA A 255 -23.52 -14.60 12.91
CA ALA A 255 -24.64 -14.15 12.09
C ALA A 255 -24.66 -14.79 10.68
N LEU A 256 -23.51 -14.94 10.02
CA LEU A 256 -23.41 -15.58 8.69
C LEU A 256 -23.76 -17.07 8.73
N THR A 257 -23.47 -17.77 9.83
CA THR A 257 -23.84 -19.18 10.01
C THR A 257 -25.30 -19.38 10.45
N GLY A 258 -25.98 -18.32 10.90
CA GLY A 258 -27.30 -18.41 11.51
C GLY A 258 -27.30 -19.06 12.90
N LEU A 259 -26.15 -19.13 13.57
CA LEU A 259 -25.98 -19.71 14.91
C LEU A 259 -25.62 -18.61 15.93
N ASP A 260 -26.05 -18.78 17.18
CA ASP A 260 -25.59 -17.90 18.26
C ASP A 260 -24.09 -18.10 18.54
N LEU A 261 -23.39 -17.00 18.87
CA LEU A 261 -21.97 -17.05 19.20
C LEU A 261 -21.68 -17.98 20.40
N SER A 262 -22.62 -18.15 21.33
CA SER A 262 -22.47 -19.10 22.44
C SER A 262 -22.45 -20.58 22.00
N VAL A 263 -23.00 -20.88 20.82
CA VAL A 263 -22.96 -22.22 20.21
C VAL A 263 -21.71 -22.36 19.36
N LEU A 264 -21.42 -21.34 18.53
CA LEU A 264 -20.31 -21.38 17.59
C LEU A 264 -18.94 -21.25 18.28
N GLY A 265 -18.87 -20.45 19.34
CA GLY A 265 -17.64 -20.12 20.05
C GLY A 265 -16.88 -21.35 20.56
N PRO A 266 -17.51 -22.29 21.27
CA PRO A 266 -16.84 -23.54 21.68
C PRO A 266 -16.38 -24.44 20.52
N ILE A 267 -16.98 -24.32 19.33
CA ILE A 267 -16.65 -25.14 18.15
C ILE A 267 -15.44 -24.55 17.42
N LEU A 268 -15.47 -23.23 17.17
CA LEU A 268 -14.43 -22.52 16.43
C LEU A 268 -13.31 -21.96 17.31
N GLY A 269 -13.50 -21.92 18.64
CA GLY A 269 -12.56 -21.30 19.58
C GLY A 269 -12.54 -19.78 19.48
N ILE A 270 -13.70 -19.15 19.28
CA ILE A 270 -13.83 -17.69 19.16
C ILE A 270 -14.77 -17.16 20.24
N GLU A 271 -14.52 -15.95 20.73
CA GLU A 271 -15.36 -15.24 21.69
C GLU A 271 -15.71 -13.82 21.23
N ALA A 272 -16.57 -13.14 22.00
CA ALA A 272 -17.00 -11.79 21.66
C ALA A 272 -15.82 -10.82 21.66
N GLY A 273 -15.69 -10.02 20.61
CA GLY A 273 -14.54 -9.14 20.38
C GLY A 273 -13.33 -9.79 19.68
N ASP A 274 -13.34 -11.10 19.46
CA ASP A 274 -12.37 -11.74 18.55
C ASP A 274 -12.72 -11.43 17.09
N PHE A 275 -11.71 -11.57 16.23
CA PHE A 275 -11.88 -11.52 14.78
C PHE A 275 -11.38 -12.82 14.16
N VAL A 276 -12.05 -13.30 13.12
CA VAL A 276 -11.50 -14.31 12.21
C VAL A 276 -10.91 -13.62 10.99
N THR A 277 -9.86 -14.18 10.44
CA THR A 277 -9.29 -13.68 9.18
C THR A 277 -10.05 -14.26 7.99
N LEU A 278 -9.95 -13.64 6.81
CA LEU A 278 -10.53 -14.21 5.58
C LEU A 278 -10.00 -15.61 5.26
N PHE A 279 -8.79 -15.94 5.70
CA PHE A 279 -8.21 -17.27 5.53
C PHE A 279 -8.95 -18.35 6.32
N ALA A 280 -9.72 -17.98 7.35
CA ALA A 280 -10.48 -18.92 8.16
C ALA A 280 -11.71 -19.51 7.45
N PHE A 281 -12.18 -18.93 6.34
CA PHE A 281 -13.46 -19.30 5.73
C PHE A 281 -13.55 -20.77 5.30
N GLU A 282 -12.48 -21.30 4.67
CA GLU A 282 -12.41 -22.70 4.29
C GLU A 282 -12.38 -23.61 5.53
N ALA A 283 -11.53 -23.28 6.51
CA ALA A 283 -11.43 -24.03 7.76
C ALA A 283 -12.75 -24.05 8.54
N ILE A 284 -13.45 -22.92 8.63
CA ILE A 284 -14.77 -22.81 9.27
C ILE A 284 -15.75 -23.77 8.58
N THR A 285 -15.78 -23.79 7.24
CA THR A 285 -16.67 -24.68 6.49
C THR A 285 -16.39 -26.15 6.81
N HIS A 286 -15.11 -26.57 6.81
CA HIS A 286 -14.73 -27.95 7.12
C HIS A 286 -14.97 -28.32 8.60
N ILE A 287 -14.78 -27.38 9.53
CA ILE A 287 -15.07 -27.63 10.95
C ILE A 287 -16.57 -27.84 11.15
N LEU A 288 -17.41 -27.00 10.54
CA LEU A 288 -18.86 -27.09 10.70
C LEU A 288 -19.48 -28.29 9.98
N SER A 289 -18.87 -28.79 8.90
CA SER A 289 -19.29 -30.04 8.25
C SER A 289 -18.76 -31.31 8.94
N GLY A 290 -17.85 -31.17 9.91
CA GLY A 290 -17.20 -32.28 10.63
C GLY A 290 -16.05 -32.93 9.87
N GLU A 291 -15.56 -32.30 8.80
CA GLU A 291 -14.40 -32.74 8.02
C GLU A 291 -13.07 -32.36 8.67
N MET A 292 -13.07 -31.31 9.52
CA MET A 292 -11.92 -30.83 10.29
C MET A 292 -12.29 -30.70 11.77
N GLN A 293 -11.33 -30.96 12.66
CA GLN A 293 -11.50 -30.75 14.09
C GLN A 293 -11.16 -29.31 14.45
N GLY A 294 -12.10 -28.58 15.07
CA GLY A 294 -11.84 -27.27 15.68
C GLY A 294 -11.11 -27.38 17.04
N PRO A 295 -10.68 -26.24 17.62
CA PRO A 295 -10.93 -24.86 17.19
C PRO A 295 -10.05 -24.40 16.03
N LEU A 296 -10.33 -23.21 15.50
CA LEU A 296 -9.40 -22.47 14.65
C LEU A 296 -8.10 -22.18 15.42
N THR A 297 -6.98 -22.06 14.71
CA THR A 297 -5.66 -21.86 15.31
C THR A 297 -4.79 -20.95 14.46
N GLY A 298 -3.78 -20.32 15.07
CA GLY A 298 -2.78 -19.54 14.35
C GLY A 298 -3.38 -18.28 13.72
N ASP A 299 -3.02 -18.02 12.46
CA ASP A 299 -3.42 -16.85 11.67
C ASP A 299 -4.89 -16.84 11.24
N LEU A 300 -5.69 -17.82 11.68
CA LEU A 300 -7.12 -17.89 11.38
C LEU A 300 -7.97 -17.07 12.37
N VAL A 301 -7.44 -16.76 13.55
CA VAL A 301 -8.13 -15.99 14.61
C VAL A 301 -7.19 -14.96 15.18
N VAL A 302 -7.71 -13.76 15.43
CA VAL A 302 -7.03 -12.69 16.17
C VAL A 302 -7.88 -12.38 17.39
N THR A 303 -7.32 -12.64 18.57
CA THR A 303 -8.05 -12.49 19.83
C THR A 303 -8.33 -11.02 20.16
N ALA A 304 -9.35 -10.75 20.96
CA ALA A 304 -9.66 -9.40 21.45
C ALA A 304 -8.45 -8.72 22.13
N SER A 305 -7.61 -9.50 22.83
CA SER A 305 -6.39 -8.99 23.45
C SER A 305 -5.36 -8.54 22.41
N GLU A 306 -5.13 -9.36 21.39
CA GLU A 306 -4.20 -9.04 20.30
C GLU A 306 -4.67 -7.83 19.50
N ILE A 307 -5.97 -7.75 19.19
CA ILE A 307 -6.57 -6.57 18.55
C ILE A 307 -6.32 -5.30 19.36
N SER A 308 -6.57 -5.35 20.68
CA SER A 308 -6.30 -4.21 21.57
C SER A 308 -4.82 -3.80 21.56
N GLU A 309 -3.89 -4.77 21.54
CA GLU A 309 -2.45 -4.50 21.43
C GLU A 309 -2.07 -3.83 20.11
N ILE A 310 -2.61 -4.34 18.99
CA ILE A 310 -2.37 -3.81 17.64
C ILE A 310 -2.93 -2.39 17.53
N GLN A 311 -4.18 -2.16 17.94
CA GLN A 311 -4.81 -0.83 17.98
C GLN A 311 -4.01 0.16 18.82
N ALA A 312 -3.53 -0.27 20.00
CA ALA A 312 -2.70 0.56 20.86
C ALA A 312 -1.34 0.89 20.22
N ALA A 313 -0.77 -0.01 19.42
CA ALA A 313 0.45 0.22 18.64
C ALA A 313 0.21 1.21 17.50
N THR A 314 -0.83 1.01 16.70
CA THR A 314 -1.25 1.93 15.62
C THR A 314 -1.50 3.33 16.15
N ALA A 315 -2.19 3.47 17.29
CA ALA A 315 -2.38 4.76 17.95
C ALA A 315 -1.04 5.40 18.40
N ARG A 316 -0.06 4.61 18.86
CA ARG A 316 1.29 5.11 19.17
C ARG A 316 2.04 5.57 17.91
N PHE A 317 1.88 4.89 16.77
CA PHE A 317 2.45 5.30 15.49
C PHE A 317 1.82 6.60 14.99
N ASN A 318 0.50 6.73 15.02
CA ASN A 318 -0.19 7.98 14.65
C ASN A 318 0.24 9.18 15.51
N ARG A 319 0.49 8.97 16.82
CA ARG A 319 1.09 10.02 17.66
C ARG A 319 2.48 10.46 17.20
N VAL A 320 3.27 9.57 16.58
CA VAL A 320 4.56 9.93 15.95
C VAL A 320 4.30 10.76 14.69
N VAL A 321 3.42 10.30 13.80
CA VAL A 321 3.03 10.99 12.56
C VAL A 321 2.64 12.44 12.86
N HIS A 322 1.65 12.65 13.73
CA HIS A 322 1.18 13.99 14.09
C HIS A 322 2.25 14.85 14.76
N ARG A 323 3.11 14.27 15.62
CA ARG A 323 4.21 15.03 16.26
C ARG A 323 5.26 15.49 15.25
N VAL A 324 5.55 14.66 14.25
CA VAL A 324 6.48 15.01 13.16
C VAL A 324 5.86 16.07 12.26
N ALA A 325 4.59 15.91 11.89
CA ALA A 325 3.85 16.90 11.12
C ALA A 325 3.83 18.27 11.82
N ALA A 326 3.42 18.32 13.09
CA ALA A 326 3.36 19.55 13.86
C ALA A 326 4.73 20.24 13.97
N ARG A 327 5.81 19.48 14.14
CA ARG A 327 7.18 20.03 14.20
C ARG A 327 7.58 20.74 12.91
N TYR A 328 7.16 20.22 11.77
CA TYR A 328 7.57 20.73 10.45
C TYR A 328 6.47 21.50 9.72
N LYS A 329 5.30 21.68 10.36
CA LYS A 329 4.09 22.27 9.78
C LYS A 329 3.66 21.57 8.49
N ILE A 330 3.67 20.24 8.51
CA ILE A 330 3.23 19.40 7.39
C ILE A 330 1.75 19.04 7.62
N PRO A 331 0.85 19.21 6.63
CA PRO A 331 -0.52 18.73 6.75
C PRO A 331 -0.57 17.20 6.86
N VAL A 332 -1.57 16.71 7.61
CA VAL A 332 -1.83 15.28 7.80
C VAL A 332 -3.19 14.96 7.20
N VAL A 333 -3.24 14.01 6.27
CA VAL A 333 -4.48 13.42 5.76
C VAL A 333 -5.02 12.44 6.81
N ASP A 334 -6.31 12.57 7.15
CA ASP A 334 -6.95 11.76 8.18
C ASP A 334 -7.62 10.50 7.60
N ILE A 335 -6.80 9.51 7.25
CA ILE A 335 -7.26 8.21 6.75
C ILE A 335 -7.90 7.37 7.86
N ARG A 336 -7.42 7.49 9.10
CA ARG A 336 -8.05 6.83 10.25
C ARG A 336 -9.49 7.30 10.44
N GLY A 337 -9.73 8.61 10.43
CA GLY A 337 -11.08 9.17 10.53
C GLY A 337 -11.96 8.73 9.36
N LEU A 338 -11.43 8.79 8.14
CA LEU A 338 -12.14 8.35 6.93
C LEU A 338 -12.60 6.88 7.02
N LEU A 339 -11.70 5.94 7.32
CA LEU A 339 -12.06 4.53 7.37
C LEU A 339 -13.00 4.20 8.55
N SER A 340 -12.84 4.86 9.70
CA SER A 340 -13.75 4.69 10.83
C SER A 340 -15.18 5.16 10.50
N ASP A 341 -15.31 6.27 9.76
CA ASP A 341 -16.61 6.76 9.27
C ASP A 341 -17.23 5.80 8.26
N LEU A 342 -16.44 5.31 7.29
CA LEU A 342 -16.91 4.32 6.31
C LEU A 342 -17.30 2.99 6.95
N ALA A 343 -16.62 2.56 8.02
CA ALA A 343 -16.96 1.35 8.76
C ALA A 343 -18.27 1.51 9.54
N THR A 344 -18.51 2.70 10.10
CA THR A 344 -19.70 2.98 10.91
C THR A 344 -20.93 3.26 10.05
N ASN A 345 -20.77 4.09 9.02
CA ASN A 345 -21.87 4.71 8.28
C ASN A 345 -21.95 4.25 6.82
N GLY A 346 -20.87 3.71 6.26
CA GLY A 346 -20.73 3.47 4.84
C GLY A 346 -20.81 4.76 4.01
N ILE A 347 -20.92 4.60 2.70
CA ILE A 347 -21.12 5.70 1.74
C ILE A 347 -22.02 5.23 0.60
N VAL A 348 -22.94 6.07 0.15
CA VAL A 348 -23.77 5.76 -1.01
C VAL A 348 -23.11 6.30 -2.28
N VAL A 349 -22.83 5.42 -3.24
CA VAL A 349 -22.32 5.76 -4.57
C VAL A 349 -23.20 5.06 -5.60
N ASN A 350 -23.68 5.79 -6.62
CA ASN A 350 -24.59 5.25 -7.63
C ASN A 350 -25.82 4.50 -7.05
N GLY A 351 -26.33 4.97 -5.91
CA GLY A 351 -27.46 4.37 -5.21
C GLY A 351 -27.15 3.09 -4.42
N GLN A 352 -25.91 2.61 -4.43
CA GLN A 352 -25.46 1.46 -3.65
C GLN A 352 -24.75 1.92 -2.37
N LEU A 353 -25.13 1.34 -1.22
CA LEU A 353 -24.39 1.51 0.03
C LEU A 353 -23.11 0.67 -0.02
N LEU A 354 -21.97 1.34 0.02
CA LEU A 354 -20.65 0.73 0.14
C LEU A 354 -20.19 0.81 1.60
N THR A 355 -19.52 -0.24 2.07
CA THR A 355 -19.03 -0.36 3.45
C THR A 355 -17.63 -0.97 3.46
N THR A 356 -16.96 -0.93 4.61
CA THR A 356 -15.66 -1.59 4.81
C THR A 356 -15.76 -3.10 5.00
N ASN A 357 -16.96 -3.64 5.17
CA ASN A 357 -17.16 -5.09 5.28
C ASN A 357 -16.59 -5.82 4.06
N TYR A 358 -16.21 -7.09 4.23
CA TYR A 358 -15.76 -7.91 3.11
C TYR A 358 -16.82 -7.98 2.00
N LEU A 359 -16.41 -7.79 0.75
CA LEU A 359 -17.29 -7.62 -0.41
C LEU A 359 -18.27 -6.44 -0.31
N GLY A 360 -18.03 -5.49 0.59
CA GLY A 360 -18.81 -4.26 0.78
C GLY A 360 -18.50 -3.15 -0.21
N GLY A 361 -17.56 -3.36 -1.14
CA GLY A 361 -17.25 -2.46 -2.26
C GLY A 361 -16.16 -1.41 -1.99
N ILE A 362 -15.80 -1.15 -0.73
CA ILE A 362 -14.66 -0.26 -0.40
C ILE A 362 -13.31 -0.96 -0.59
N PHE A 363 -13.20 -2.21 -0.14
CA PHE A 363 -12.01 -3.03 -0.28
C PHE A 363 -12.18 -4.11 -1.35
N SER A 364 -11.07 -4.44 -1.99
CA SER A 364 -10.93 -5.46 -3.03
C SER A 364 -11.00 -6.88 -2.44
N LEU A 365 -10.80 -7.92 -3.25
CA LEU A 365 -10.98 -9.32 -2.85
C LEU A 365 -10.02 -9.79 -1.75
N ASP A 366 -8.95 -9.06 -1.48
CA ASP A 366 -8.05 -9.33 -0.35
C ASP A 366 -8.54 -8.72 0.98
N GLY A 367 -9.60 -7.91 0.96
CA GLY A 367 -10.19 -7.33 2.16
C GLY A 367 -9.43 -6.14 2.78
N PHE A 368 -8.31 -5.66 2.22
CA PHE A 368 -7.59 -4.53 2.81
C PHE A 368 -6.99 -3.54 1.80
N HIS A 369 -6.77 -3.93 0.55
CA HIS A 369 -6.48 -2.97 -0.52
C HIS A 369 -7.79 -2.37 -1.06
N PRO A 370 -7.87 -1.04 -1.28
CA PRO A 370 -9.08 -0.40 -1.79
C PRO A 370 -9.46 -0.89 -3.20
N THR A 371 -10.74 -0.88 -3.53
CA THR A 371 -11.20 -0.94 -4.93
C THR A 371 -10.88 0.37 -5.67
N ASN A 372 -11.18 0.47 -6.96
CA ASN A 372 -11.14 1.75 -7.69
C ASN A 372 -11.93 2.85 -6.97
N ILE A 373 -13.15 2.55 -6.51
CA ILE A 373 -13.96 3.50 -5.71
C ILE A 373 -13.28 3.82 -4.38
N GLY A 374 -12.77 2.80 -3.66
CA GLY A 374 -12.06 3.02 -2.41
C GLY A 374 -10.83 3.93 -2.56
N HIS A 375 -10.07 3.79 -3.66
CA HIS A 375 -8.98 4.68 -4.00
C HIS A 375 -9.44 6.09 -4.38
N ALA A 376 -10.55 6.25 -5.08
CA ALA A 376 -11.12 7.57 -5.41
C ALA A 376 -11.60 8.32 -4.16
N ILE A 377 -12.26 7.61 -3.22
CA ILE A 377 -12.64 8.16 -1.91
C ILE A 377 -11.38 8.61 -1.14
N THR A 378 -10.36 7.75 -1.12
CA THR A 378 -9.06 8.07 -0.50
C THR A 378 -8.45 9.31 -1.15
N ALA A 379 -8.38 9.37 -2.48
CA ALA A 379 -7.83 10.52 -3.21
C ALA A 379 -8.57 11.82 -2.88
N ASN A 380 -9.90 11.78 -2.74
CA ASN A 380 -10.68 12.93 -2.30
C ASN A 380 -10.27 13.45 -0.91
N GLU A 381 -9.90 12.57 0.02
CA GLU A 381 -9.41 13.00 1.34
C GLU A 381 -8.03 13.66 1.27
N PHE A 382 -7.14 13.17 0.39
CA PHE A 382 -5.88 13.84 0.07
C PHE A 382 -6.13 15.21 -0.57
N ILE A 383 -7.05 15.32 -1.53
CA ILE A 383 -7.41 16.57 -2.20
C ILE A 383 -7.95 17.61 -1.20
N LYS A 384 -8.89 17.21 -0.33
CA LYS A 384 -9.42 18.10 0.72
C LYS A 384 -8.31 18.65 1.60
N THR A 385 -7.38 17.79 2.03
CA THR A 385 -6.25 18.19 2.88
C THR A 385 -5.31 19.16 2.16
N ILE A 386 -5.02 18.91 0.88
CA ILE A 386 -4.19 19.80 0.05
C ILE A 386 -4.87 21.16 -0.12
N ASN A 387 -6.14 21.19 -0.51
CA ASN A 387 -6.90 22.43 -0.70
C ASN A 387 -6.94 23.25 0.60
N GLY A 388 -7.21 22.59 1.73
CA GLY A 388 -7.30 23.23 3.05
C GLY A 388 -5.97 23.79 3.59
N HIS A 389 -4.83 23.19 3.23
CA HIS A 389 -3.52 23.62 3.75
C HIS A 389 -2.72 24.49 2.78
N TYR A 390 -2.69 24.10 1.50
CA TYR A 390 -1.88 24.76 0.47
C TYR A 390 -2.66 25.80 -0.33
N ASN A 391 -3.92 26.06 0.01
CA ASN A 391 -4.79 27.00 -0.71
C ASN A 391 -4.86 26.68 -2.20
N ALA A 392 -4.91 25.39 -2.52
CA ALA A 392 -5.14 24.89 -3.87
C ALA A 392 -6.65 24.83 -4.16
N ASN A 393 -7.01 24.74 -5.43
CA ASN A 393 -8.39 24.61 -5.90
C ASN A 393 -8.54 23.36 -6.77
N ILE A 394 -8.10 22.22 -6.25
CA ILE A 394 -8.18 20.94 -6.95
C ILE A 394 -9.63 20.42 -6.81
N PRO A 395 -10.35 20.13 -7.91
CA PRO A 395 -11.70 19.57 -7.81
C PRO A 395 -11.65 18.21 -7.14
N LEU A 396 -12.71 17.83 -6.43
CA LEU A 396 -12.88 16.44 -6.01
C LEU A 396 -13.19 15.56 -7.21
N ILE A 397 -12.75 14.31 -7.15
CA ILE A 397 -13.10 13.26 -8.08
C ILE A 397 -14.58 12.92 -7.89
N ASP A 398 -15.32 12.88 -8.99
CA ASP A 398 -16.70 12.43 -9.01
C ASP A 398 -16.75 10.91 -8.90
N LEU A 399 -17.22 10.43 -7.75
CA LEU A 399 -17.28 9.00 -7.43
C LEU A 399 -18.26 8.23 -8.32
N GLU A 400 -19.26 8.91 -8.90
CA GLU A 400 -20.25 8.25 -9.79
C GLU A 400 -19.64 7.85 -11.14
N THR A 401 -18.50 8.47 -11.50
CA THR A 401 -17.78 8.20 -12.75
C THR A 401 -16.78 7.06 -12.67
N ILE A 402 -16.52 6.54 -11.46
CA ILE A 402 -15.54 5.49 -11.23
C ILE A 402 -16.17 4.13 -11.52
N GLN A 403 -15.47 3.32 -12.31
CA GLN A 403 -15.87 1.98 -12.73
C GLN A 403 -15.31 0.89 -11.83
#